data_AF-A0A1C6MIP0-F1
#
_entry.id   AF-A0A1C6MIP0-F1
#
_cell.length_a   1.000
_cell.length_b   1.000
_cell.length_c   1.000
_cell.angle_alpha   90.00
_cell.angle_beta   90.00
_cell.angle_gamma   90.00
#
_symmetry.space_group_name_H-M   'P 1'
#
loop_
_entity.id
_entity.type
_entity.pdbx_description
1 polymer ?
#
loop_
_entity_poly.entity_id
_entity_poly.type
_entity_poly.pdbx_seq_one_letter_code
_entity_poly.pdbx_strand_id
1 'polypeptide(L)'
;MSTSPEQYAVALRQPEQLLSMALSPLPPDADWPAAAQWLAAWLPAASLADTAAENDRGAMQQLGSAVLQATAGLLHGAGIPLPAAGRVVDCQPGAAGWQLELAFAWPDELDTAPLLQAVQSSLHWLQLILRRQPLGDALPAFYQQLTRQLLPVLLPHAIAAPSMMALLDAATAAGIPWRHEGNAMFRLGWGGQGREFFTSRSDGDSPIGIHAAGNKLQGSRLLRQAGLPTARQLAVHEAQQAEAAARQLGWPLVVKPHNRDRGEGVSTGIDNPAALQQALRHAGQYGWPVLLEQQAPGVCHRILVVRGEVIYVVQRLPVAVCGDGVHSVAALIHAANLQQLALPPWQRQPPLLGDAVAQQCLAQQGLSLQAVPAAGQWAALRWIESSADGGRDVDMGECIHPDNRRLALRAAALFGLELAGVDMISSDISQPWWQNGAIVNEVNAAPALGASLSSLRSMPRLMSLLWPQQGRIALEIFVGGDAALAAARQRRSELAVQGIACHLATAGHAETPDGQPLPLVGDTLYQRCAALLCRREVAGLLLVVSAEQWPQAVWPADRADRVQFCP
;
A
#
# COMPACT_ATOMS: atom_id res chain seq x y z
N MET A 1 -17.54 -16.02 -17.52
CA MET A 1 -17.91 -14.83 -16.71
C MET A 1 -19.00 -14.08 -17.43
N SER A 2 -20.06 -13.74 -16.72
CA SER A 2 -21.13 -12.85 -17.17
C SER A 2 -21.28 -11.73 -16.14
N THR A 3 -21.71 -10.55 -16.56
CA THR A 3 -22.05 -9.43 -15.67
C THR A 3 -23.52 -9.54 -15.27
N SER A 4 -23.86 -9.45 -13.98
CA SER A 4 -25.25 -9.52 -13.48
C SER A 4 -25.78 -8.13 -13.08
N PRO A 5 -27.04 -7.77 -13.41
CA PRO A 5 -27.66 -6.51 -12.98
C PRO A 5 -28.30 -6.49 -11.58
N GLU A 6 -28.29 -7.59 -10.82
CA GLU A 6 -29.09 -7.66 -9.58
C GLU A 6 -28.31 -7.33 -8.30
N GLN A 7 -28.63 -6.15 -7.73
CA GLN A 7 -28.92 -5.83 -6.31
C GLN A 7 -28.34 -4.48 -5.86
N TYR A 8 -29.17 -3.46 -6.03
CA TYR A 8 -28.98 -2.09 -5.56
C TYR A 8 -29.13 -1.98 -4.03
N ALA A 9 -28.07 -2.34 -3.31
CA ALA A 9 -27.86 -1.90 -1.93
C ALA A 9 -26.42 -2.01 -1.42
N VAL A 10 -25.48 -2.67 -2.12
CA VAL A 10 -24.15 -2.95 -1.52
C VAL A 10 -23.02 -2.64 -2.49
N ALA A 11 -22.56 -1.39 -2.41
CA ALA A 11 -21.16 -0.95 -2.56
C ALA A 11 -20.22 -1.87 -3.37
N LEU A 12 -20.24 -1.78 -4.70
CA LEU A 12 -19.09 -2.25 -5.49
C LEU A 12 -18.67 -1.23 -6.55
N ARG A 13 -17.34 -1.05 -6.58
CA ARG A 13 -16.58 0.06 -7.17
C ARG A 13 -16.08 -0.27 -8.60
N GLN A 14 -16.37 -1.49 -9.06
CA GLN A 14 -16.03 -2.11 -10.36
C GLN A 14 -17.15 -3.11 -10.72
N PRO A 15 -17.45 -3.35 -12.01
CA PRO A 15 -18.51 -4.28 -12.41
C PRO A 15 -18.25 -5.69 -11.86
N GLU A 16 -19.26 -6.30 -11.24
CA GLU A 16 -19.17 -7.67 -10.75
C GLU A 16 -18.99 -8.66 -11.90
N GLN A 17 -18.01 -9.53 -11.75
CA GLN A 17 -17.78 -10.66 -12.64
C GLN A 17 -18.26 -11.94 -11.95
N LEU A 18 -19.11 -12.70 -12.64
CA LEU A 18 -19.63 -13.97 -12.14
C LEU A 18 -18.72 -15.14 -12.49
N LEU A 19 -18.45 -15.98 -11.50
CA LEU A 19 -17.74 -17.25 -11.63
C LEU A 19 -18.64 -18.39 -11.18
N SER A 20 -18.98 -19.28 -12.11
CA SER A 20 -19.70 -20.52 -11.81
C SER A 20 -18.71 -21.65 -11.54
N MET A 21 -18.92 -22.41 -10.46
CA MET A 21 -18.09 -23.55 -10.10
C MET A 21 -18.92 -24.76 -9.67
N ALA A 22 -18.45 -25.94 -10.06
CA ALA A 22 -19.01 -27.22 -9.62
C ALA A 22 -18.27 -27.69 -8.36
N LEU A 23 -19.01 -28.02 -7.31
CA LEU A 23 -18.48 -28.54 -6.05
C LEU A 23 -19.03 -29.93 -5.76
N SER A 24 -18.15 -30.84 -5.34
CA SER A 24 -18.57 -32.12 -4.77
C SER A 24 -19.22 -31.91 -3.39
N PRO A 25 -20.14 -32.79 -2.97
CA PRO A 25 -20.69 -32.76 -1.62
C PRO A 25 -19.58 -32.85 -0.56
N LEU A 26 -19.82 -32.17 0.57
CA LEU A 26 -18.96 -32.29 1.75
C LEU A 26 -19.17 -33.64 2.44
N PRO A 27 -18.13 -34.21 3.08
CA PRO A 27 -18.30 -35.40 3.89
C PRO A 27 -19.21 -35.10 5.11
N PRO A 28 -20.01 -36.07 5.59
CA PRO A 28 -20.89 -35.87 6.74
C PRO A 28 -20.16 -35.46 8.02
N ASP A 29 -18.88 -35.83 8.15
CA ASP A 29 -18.01 -35.55 9.29
C ASP A 29 -17.02 -34.41 9.04
N ALA A 30 -17.38 -33.47 8.15
CA ALA A 30 -16.56 -32.31 7.82
C ALA A 30 -16.08 -31.52 9.06
N ASP A 31 -14.78 -31.25 9.12
CA ASP A 31 -14.13 -30.59 10.26
C ASP A 31 -14.13 -29.06 10.13
N TRP A 32 -15.30 -28.47 10.38
CA TRP A 32 -15.49 -27.02 10.37
C TRP A 32 -14.64 -26.27 11.41
N PRO A 33 -14.45 -26.75 12.66
CA PRO A 33 -13.56 -26.11 13.61
C PRO A 33 -12.12 -26.00 13.08
N ALA A 34 -11.60 -27.07 12.48
CA ALA A 34 -10.27 -27.04 11.89
C ALA A 34 -10.17 -26.06 10.71
N ALA A 35 -11.19 -25.99 9.86
CA ALA A 35 -11.23 -25.05 8.73
C ALA A 35 -11.26 -23.58 9.20
N ALA A 36 -12.05 -23.28 10.23
CA ALA A 36 -12.12 -21.95 10.81
C ALA A 36 -10.81 -21.56 11.50
N GLN A 37 -10.21 -22.47 12.27
CA GLN A 37 -8.91 -22.25 12.89
C GLN A 37 -7.81 -22.02 11.85
N TRP A 38 -7.79 -22.82 10.78
CA TRP A 38 -6.83 -22.64 9.69
C TRP A 38 -6.98 -21.28 9.02
N LEU A 39 -8.22 -20.89 8.67
CA LEU A 39 -8.47 -19.62 7.99
C LEU A 39 -8.07 -18.43 8.87
N ALA A 40 -8.43 -18.45 10.15
CA ALA A 40 -8.09 -17.40 11.11
C ALA A 40 -6.58 -17.29 11.37
N ALA A 41 -5.82 -18.39 11.26
CA ALA A 41 -4.39 -18.43 11.55
C ALA A 41 -3.54 -17.57 10.59
N TRP A 42 -3.96 -17.45 9.32
CA TRP A 42 -3.23 -16.66 8.32
C TRP A 42 -4.03 -15.47 7.79
N LEU A 43 -5.35 -15.44 8.03
CA LEU A 43 -6.25 -14.34 7.68
C LEU A 43 -7.12 -13.96 8.90
N PRO A 44 -6.59 -13.18 9.85
CA PRO A 44 -7.29 -12.89 11.11
C PRO A 44 -8.63 -12.16 10.98
N ALA A 45 -8.85 -11.45 9.86
CA ALA A 45 -10.11 -10.77 9.56
C ALA A 45 -11.19 -11.70 9.01
N ALA A 46 -10.86 -12.96 8.72
CA ALA A 46 -11.81 -13.91 8.19
C ALA A 46 -12.76 -14.42 9.28
N SER A 47 -13.98 -14.72 8.87
CA SER A 47 -15.04 -15.27 9.72
C SER A 47 -15.62 -16.52 9.06
N LEU A 48 -15.49 -17.66 9.74
CA LEU A 48 -16.10 -18.91 9.36
C LEU A 48 -16.70 -19.55 10.62
N ALA A 49 -17.95 -19.99 10.55
CA ALA A 49 -18.56 -20.69 11.69
C ALA A 49 -17.92 -22.07 11.89
N ASP A 50 -17.68 -22.44 13.14
CA ASP A 50 -17.05 -23.71 13.54
C ASP A 50 -17.99 -24.91 13.43
N THR A 51 -19.25 -24.70 13.06
CA THR A 51 -20.24 -25.75 12.82
C THR A 51 -20.79 -25.64 11.41
N ALA A 52 -21.18 -26.78 10.84
CA ALA A 52 -21.91 -26.80 9.58
C ALA A 52 -23.25 -26.04 9.71
N ALA A 53 -23.67 -25.37 8.66
CA ALA A 53 -25.05 -24.89 8.56
C ALA A 53 -26.07 -26.04 8.59
N GLU A 54 -27.31 -25.73 8.95
CA GLU A 54 -28.37 -26.71 9.25
C GLU A 54 -28.74 -27.64 8.08
N ASN A 55 -28.47 -27.24 6.84
CA ASN A 55 -28.76 -28.02 5.64
C ASN A 55 -27.59 -27.98 4.65
N ASP A 56 -27.57 -28.95 3.72
CA ASP A 56 -26.48 -29.10 2.76
C ASP A 56 -26.26 -27.84 1.91
N ARG A 57 -27.33 -27.16 1.48
CA ARG A 57 -27.22 -25.89 0.72
C ARG A 57 -26.48 -24.83 1.53
N GLY A 58 -26.85 -24.66 2.79
CA GLY A 58 -26.21 -23.73 3.70
C GLY A 58 -24.75 -24.08 3.95
N ALA A 59 -24.42 -25.37 4.09
CA ALA A 59 -23.04 -25.82 4.27
C ALA A 59 -22.19 -25.52 3.03
N MET A 60 -22.76 -25.67 1.83
CA MET A 60 -22.09 -25.31 0.58
C MET A 60 -21.94 -23.78 0.42
N GLN A 61 -22.93 -22.99 0.81
CA GLN A 61 -22.81 -21.52 0.84
C GLN A 61 -21.74 -21.06 1.84
N GLN A 62 -21.65 -21.71 3.00
CA GLN A 62 -20.62 -21.47 4.01
C GLN A 62 -19.22 -21.80 3.47
N LEU A 63 -19.04 -22.92 2.77
CA LEU A 63 -17.80 -23.24 2.06
C LEU A 63 -17.49 -22.18 0.98
N GLY A 64 -18.49 -21.77 0.19
CA GLY A 64 -18.33 -20.71 -0.81
C GLY A 64 -17.83 -19.40 -0.19
N SER A 65 -18.38 -18.99 0.96
CA SER A 65 -17.92 -17.82 1.72
C SER A 65 -16.48 -17.97 2.20
N ALA A 66 -16.10 -19.14 2.71
CA ALA A 66 -14.72 -19.41 3.12
C ALA A 66 -13.73 -19.34 1.94
N VAL A 67 -14.13 -19.88 0.78
CA VAL A 67 -13.34 -19.82 -0.47
C VAL A 67 -13.15 -18.37 -0.91
N LEU A 68 -14.19 -17.54 -0.86
CA LEU A 68 -14.14 -16.11 -1.19
C LEU A 68 -13.14 -15.37 -0.29
N GLN A 69 -13.23 -15.56 1.02
CA GLN A 69 -12.33 -14.92 1.98
C GLN A 69 -10.87 -15.35 1.79
N ALA A 70 -10.61 -16.65 1.66
CA ALA A 70 -9.27 -17.18 1.38
C ALA A 70 -8.73 -16.66 0.04
N THR A 71 -9.56 -16.63 -1.01
CA THR A 71 -9.17 -16.12 -2.34
C THR A 71 -8.75 -14.65 -2.24
N ALA A 72 -9.54 -13.83 -1.55
CA ALA A 72 -9.24 -12.43 -1.35
C ALA A 72 -7.93 -12.21 -0.57
N GLY A 73 -7.70 -13.00 0.49
CA GLY A 73 -6.45 -12.95 1.26
C GLY A 73 -5.22 -13.34 0.43
N LEU A 74 -5.33 -14.37 -0.42
CA LEU A 74 -4.24 -14.81 -1.32
C LEU A 74 -3.89 -13.74 -2.36
N LEU A 75 -4.90 -13.17 -3.01
CA LEU A 75 -4.72 -12.12 -4.01
C LEU A 75 -4.16 -10.84 -3.39
N HIS A 76 -4.68 -10.44 -2.23
CA HIS A 76 -4.18 -9.31 -1.46
C HIS A 76 -2.70 -9.47 -1.11
N GLY A 77 -2.32 -10.64 -0.56
CA GLY A 77 -0.94 -10.97 -0.25
C GLY A 77 -0.02 -11.02 -1.48
N ALA A 78 -0.57 -11.25 -2.67
CA ALA A 78 0.15 -11.21 -3.94
C ALA A 78 0.17 -9.82 -4.61
N GLY A 79 -0.41 -8.78 -4.00
CA GLY A 79 -0.46 -7.43 -4.57
C GLY A 79 -1.54 -7.25 -5.64
N ILE A 80 -2.61 -8.05 -5.58
CA ILE A 80 -3.78 -7.96 -6.45
C ILE A 80 -4.97 -7.53 -5.58
N PRO A 81 -5.31 -6.23 -5.54
CA PRO A 81 -6.35 -5.72 -4.66
C PRO A 81 -7.74 -6.11 -5.14
N LEU A 82 -8.60 -6.53 -4.21
CA LEU A 82 -10.04 -6.64 -4.41
C LEU A 82 -10.75 -5.62 -3.51
N PRO A 83 -11.76 -4.88 -4.00
CA PRO A 83 -12.56 -3.99 -3.17
C PRO A 83 -13.29 -4.68 -2.01
N ALA A 84 -13.63 -5.95 -2.20
CA ALA A 84 -14.27 -6.82 -1.21
C ALA A 84 -13.95 -8.28 -1.53
N ALA A 85 -14.16 -9.18 -0.57
CA ALA A 85 -13.89 -10.61 -0.75
C ALA A 85 -14.82 -11.31 -1.77
N GLY A 86 -15.85 -10.61 -2.25
CA GLY A 86 -16.89 -11.15 -3.12
C GLY A 86 -18.07 -11.71 -2.33
N ARG A 87 -19.05 -12.29 -3.04
CA ARG A 87 -20.27 -12.87 -2.44
C ARG A 87 -20.72 -14.13 -3.16
N VAL A 88 -21.39 -15.01 -2.43
CA VAL A 88 -22.13 -16.14 -3.04
C VAL A 88 -23.44 -15.58 -3.57
N VAL A 89 -23.63 -15.66 -4.89
CA VAL A 89 -24.82 -15.18 -5.59
C VAL A 89 -25.91 -16.23 -5.54
N ASP A 90 -25.56 -17.46 -5.92
CA ASP A 90 -26.47 -18.60 -5.90
C ASP A 90 -25.72 -19.90 -5.54
N CYS A 91 -26.48 -20.86 -5.04
CA CYS A 91 -26.03 -22.21 -4.74
C CYS A 91 -27.19 -23.18 -4.98
N GLN A 92 -27.06 -24.06 -5.96
CA GLN A 92 -28.10 -24.99 -6.39
C GLN A 92 -27.55 -26.40 -6.63
N PRO A 93 -28.37 -27.46 -6.51
CA PRO A 93 -27.96 -28.81 -6.88
C PRO A 93 -27.57 -28.90 -8.36
N GLY A 94 -26.49 -29.61 -8.66
CA GLY A 94 -26.02 -29.88 -10.02
C GLY A 94 -25.85 -31.37 -10.29
N ALA A 95 -25.52 -31.73 -11.54
CA ALA A 95 -25.44 -33.13 -11.98
C ALA A 95 -24.49 -34.03 -11.17
N ALA A 96 -23.45 -33.47 -10.54
CA ALA A 96 -22.44 -34.21 -9.76
C ALA A 96 -22.23 -33.64 -8.34
N GLY A 97 -23.20 -32.91 -7.80
CA GLY A 97 -23.09 -32.26 -6.49
C GLY A 97 -23.80 -30.91 -6.47
N TRP A 98 -23.03 -29.83 -6.35
CA TRP A 98 -23.53 -28.46 -6.22
C TRP A 98 -22.93 -27.55 -7.29
N GLN A 99 -23.71 -26.57 -7.73
CA GLN A 99 -23.28 -25.44 -8.55
C GLN A 99 -23.34 -24.19 -7.71
N LEU A 100 -22.20 -23.51 -7.57
CA LEU A 100 -22.10 -22.23 -6.89
C LEU A 100 -21.80 -21.15 -7.90
N GLU A 101 -22.48 -20.02 -7.76
CA GLU A 101 -22.19 -18.80 -8.49
C GLU A 101 -21.61 -17.78 -7.52
N LEU A 102 -20.39 -17.33 -7.81
CA LEU A 102 -19.65 -16.35 -7.01
C LEU A 102 -19.52 -15.05 -7.78
N ALA A 103 -19.65 -13.92 -7.10
CA ALA A 103 -19.38 -12.60 -7.67
C ALA A 103 -18.12 -11.99 -7.07
N PHE A 104 -17.27 -11.44 -7.95
CA PHE A 104 -16.06 -10.68 -7.58
C PHE A 104 -16.08 -9.31 -8.25
N ALA A 105 -15.66 -8.28 -7.53
CA ALA A 105 -15.28 -7.00 -8.13
C ALA A 105 -13.82 -7.11 -8.63
N TRP A 106 -13.65 -7.73 -9.80
CA TRP A 106 -12.35 -7.96 -10.40
C TRP A 106 -11.88 -6.70 -11.14
N PRO A 107 -10.61 -6.28 -11.00
CA PRO A 107 -10.11 -5.13 -11.73
C PRO A 107 -10.26 -5.27 -13.25
N ASP A 108 -10.75 -4.21 -13.87
CA ASP A 108 -10.82 -4.10 -15.32
C ASP A 108 -9.45 -4.38 -15.96
N GLU A 109 -9.46 -5.02 -17.13
CA GLU A 109 -8.27 -5.31 -17.97
C GLU A 109 -7.25 -6.29 -17.36
N LEU A 110 -7.45 -6.78 -16.14
CA LEU A 110 -6.64 -7.85 -15.58
C LEU A 110 -7.10 -9.21 -16.10
N ASP A 111 -6.14 -10.04 -16.51
CA ASP A 111 -6.37 -11.46 -16.81
C ASP A 111 -7.06 -12.14 -15.63
N THR A 112 -8.01 -13.02 -15.89
CA THR A 112 -8.79 -13.73 -14.87
C THR A 112 -8.12 -15.02 -14.41
N ALA A 113 -7.06 -15.48 -15.08
CA ALA A 113 -6.31 -16.66 -14.70
C ALA A 113 -5.80 -16.63 -13.23
N PRO A 114 -5.26 -15.51 -12.70
CA PRO A 114 -4.86 -15.41 -11.29
C PRO A 114 -6.04 -15.59 -10.33
N LEU A 115 -7.22 -15.04 -10.66
CA LEU A 115 -8.44 -15.22 -9.86
C LEU A 115 -8.81 -16.71 -9.80
N LEU A 116 -8.87 -17.37 -10.96
CA LEU A 116 -9.23 -18.78 -11.05
C LEU A 116 -8.24 -19.65 -10.26
N GLN A 117 -6.94 -19.39 -10.37
CA GLN A 117 -5.90 -20.11 -9.64
C GLN A 117 -6.03 -19.92 -8.12
N ALA A 118 -6.31 -18.70 -7.67
CA ALA A 118 -6.52 -18.39 -6.26
C ALA A 118 -7.78 -19.07 -5.70
N VAL A 119 -8.88 -19.07 -6.46
CA VAL A 119 -10.13 -19.76 -6.11
C VAL A 119 -9.92 -21.27 -6.01
N GLN A 120 -9.30 -21.88 -7.02
CA GLN A 120 -9.01 -23.32 -7.02
C GLN A 120 -8.10 -23.73 -5.86
N SER A 121 -7.07 -22.94 -5.58
CA SER A 121 -6.15 -23.20 -4.46
C SER A 121 -6.85 -23.07 -3.11
N SER A 122 -7.69 -22.05 -2.95
CA SER A 122 -8.50 -21.84 -1.74
C SER A 122 -9.46 -23.00 -1.49
N LEU A 123 -10.17 -23.42 -2.53
CA LEU A 123 -11.10 -24.54 -2.46
C LEU A 123 -10.38 -25.85 -2.13
N HIS A 124 -9.26 -26.13 -2.79
CA HIS A 124 -8.48 -27.33 -2.56
C HIS A 124 -8.04 -27.45 -1.10
N TRP A 125 -7.46 -26.38 -0.54
CA TRP A 125 -7.00 -26.38 0.85
C TRP A 125 -8.14 -26.52 1.85
N LEU A 126 -9.24 -25.78 1.67
CA LEU A 126 -10.41 -25.91 2.52
C LEU A 126 -10.99 -27.33 2.50
N GLN A 127 -11.07 -27.96 1.32
CA GLN A 127 -11.53 -29.35 1.20
C GLN A 127 -10.58 -30.36 1.86
N LEU A 128 -9.27 -30.15 1.80
CA LEU A 128 -8.29 -31.01 2.50
C LEU A 128 -8.48 -30.94 4.03
N ILE A 129 -8.66 -29.72 4.56
CA ILE A 129 -8.82 -29.50 6.00
C ILE A 129 -10.16 -30.07 6.48
N LEU A 130 -11.25 -29.78 5.75
CA LEU A 130 -12.58 -30.29 6.08
C LEU A 130 -12.63 -31.84 6.07
N ARG A 131 -11.76 -32.51 5.29
CA ARG A 131 -11.69 -33.98 5.21
C ARG A 131 -10.77 -34.64 6.26
N ARG A 132 -10.36 -33.92 7.32
CA ARG A 132 -9.59 -34.44 8.46
C ARG A 132 -8.26 -35.12 8.10
N GLN A 133 -7.51 -34.57 7.15
CA GLN A 133 -6.10 -34.95 7.04
C GLN A 133 -5.31 -34.27 8.18
N PRO A 134 -4.37 -34.95 8.87
CA PRO A 134 -3.76 -34.45 10.09
C PRO A 134 -3.11 -33.07 9.91
N LEU A 135 -3.57 -32.09 10.69
CA LEU A 135 -3.20 -30.67 10.61
C LEU A 135 -1.83 -30.31 11.22
N GLY A 136 -1.08 -31.26 11.79
CA GLY A 136 0.13 -30.95 12.55
C GLY A 136 1.13 -30.06 11.80
N ASP A 137 1.27 -30.27 10.49
CA ASP A 137 2.12 -29.50 9.58
C ASP A 137 1.31 -28.68 8.54
N ALA A 138 0.00 -28.51 8.68
CA ALA A 138 -0.85 -27.96 7.61
C ALA A 138 -0.55 -26.50 7.27
N LEU A 139 -0.31 -25.63 8.26
CA LEU A 139 -0.02 -24.22 7.99
C LEU A 139 1.41 -24.01 7.43
N PRO A 140 2.46 -24.64 7.98
CA PRO A 140 3.78 -24.66 7.34
C PRO A 140 3.76 -25.25 5.92
N ALA A 141 3.05 -26.36 5.70
CA ALA A 141 2.90 -26.98 4.39
C ALA A 141 2.16 -26.06 3.41
N PHE A 142 1.11 -25.39 3.88
CA PHE A 142 0.40 -24.37 3.10
C PHE A 142 1.32 -23.25 2.68
N TYR A 143 2.10 -22.66 3.60
CA TYR A 143 3.04 -21.60 3.24
C TYR A 143 4.15 -22.08 2.31
N GLN A 144 4.62 -23.32 2.47
CA GLN A 144 5.61 -23.92 1.59
C GLN A 144 5.05 -24.11 0.18
N GLN A 145 3.83 -24.64 0.04
CA GLN A 145 3.16 -24.78 -1.25
C GLN A 145 2.88 -23.41 -1.88
N LEU A 146 2.42 -22.46 -1.08
CA LEU A 146 2.16 -21.09 -1.51
C LEU A 146 3.41 -20.44 -2.09
N THR A 147 4.55 -20.57 -1.40
CA THR A 147 5.84 -20.05 -1.84
C THR A 147 6.34 -20.74 -3.12
N ARG A 148 6.17 -22.06 -3.22
CA ARG A 148 6.74 -22.86 -4.33
C ARG A 148 5.88 -22.88 -5.59
N GLN A 149 4.56 -22.79 -5.46
CA GLN A 149 3.63 -23.05 -6.56
C GLN A 149 2.74 -21.85 -6.86
N LEU A 150 2.12 -21.25 -5.85
CA LEU A 150 1.08 -20.24 -6.07
C LEU A 150 1.65 -18.83 -6.29
N LEU A 151 2.54 -18.36 -5.41
CA LEU A 151 3.11 -17.00 -5.53
C LEU A 151 3.86 -16.78 -6.85
N PRO A 152 4.67 -17.73 -7.36
CA PRO A 152 5.32 -17.54 -8.66
C PRO A 152 4.34 -17.34 -9.82
N VAL A 153 3.09 -17.84 -9.69
CA VAL A 153 2.01 -17.65 -10.66
C VAL A 153 1.29 -16.33 -10.43
N LEU A 154 1.06 -15.91 -9.18
CA LEU A 154 0.30 -14.70 -8.88
C LEU A 154 1.13 -13.40 -8.98
N LEU A 155 2.38 -13.41 -8.49
CA LEU A 155 3.23 -12.22 -8.41
C LEU A 155 3.46 -11.50 -9.74
N PRO A 156 3.60 -12.18 -10.90
CA PRO A 156 3.70 -11.50 -12.19
C PRO A 156 2.47 -10.66 -12.56
N HIS A 157 1.32 -10.93 -11.93
CA HIS A 157 0.07 -10.20 -12.14
C HIS A 157 -0.20 -9.16 -11.04
N ALA A 158 0.73 -8.94 -10.12
CA ALA A 158 0.61 -7.92 -9.09
C ALA A 158 0.47 -6.52 -9.73
N ILE A 159 -0.59 -5.80 -9.38
CA ILE A 159 -0.85 -4.45 -9.88
C ILE A 159 -0.69 -3.38 -8.80
N ALA A 160 -0.47 -3.76 -7.54
CA ALA A 160 -0.28 -2.83 -6.44
C ALA A 160 0.94 -3.20 -5.60
N ALA A 161 1.87 -2.24 -5.48
CA ALA A 161 2.98 -2.34 -4.55
C ALA A 161 2.50 -2.27 -3.09
N PRO A 162 3.30 -2.70 -2.08
CA PRO A 162 2.88 -2.71 -0.68
C PRO A 162 2.32 -1.38 -0.16
N SER A 163 2.95 -0.24 -0.51
CA SER A 163 2.43 1.08 -0.13
C SER A 163 1.05 1.37 -0.73
N MET A 164 0.82 0.92 -1.97
CA MET A 164 -0.46 1.08 -2.64
C MET A 164 -1.52 0.18 -2.00
N MET A 165 -1.19 -1.08 -1.69
CA MET A 165 -2.09 -1.99 -0.95
C MET A 165 -2.52 -1.36 0.38
N ALA A 166 -1.58 -0.83 1.17
CA ALA A 166 -1.90 -0.15 2.42
C ALA A 166 -2.81 1.07 2.22
N LEU A 167 -2.59 1.85 1.15
CA LEU A 167 -3.44 2.99 0.79
C LEU A 167 -4.86 2.55 0.41
N LEU A 168 -5.01 1.48 -0.37
CA LEU A 168 -6.30 0.91 -0.78
C LEU A 168 -7.06 0.31 0.40
N ASP A 169 -6.37 -0.37 1.32
CA ASP A 169 -6.97 -0.90 2.55
C ASP A 169 -7.51 0.23 3.41
N ALA A 170 -6.70 1.28 3.61
CA ALA A 170 -7.10 2.46 4.37
C ALA A 170 -8.26 3.22 3.70
N ALA A 171 -8.25 3.35 2.38
CA ALA A 171 -9.34 3.96 1.62
C ALA A 171 -10.63 3.16 1.76
N THR A 172 -10.55 1.83 1.64
CA THR A 172 -11.69 0.93 1.84
C THR A 172 -12.26 1.08 3.26
N ALA A 173 -11.41 1.05 4.29
CA ALA A 173 -11.81 1.22 5.69
C ALA A 173 -12.41 2.61 5.97
N ALA A 174 -11.91 3.66 5.32
CA ALA A 174 -12.45 5.02 5.41
C ALA A 174 -13.69 5.25 4.53
N GLY A 175 -14.16 4.22 3.80
CA GLY A 175 -15.29 4.33 2.90
C GLY A 175 -15.02 5.15 1.64
N ILE A 176 -13.77 5.40 1.27
CA ILE A 176 -13.36 6.14 0.06
C ILE A 176 -13.37 5.17 -1.13
N PRO A 177 -14.13 5.43 -2.20
CA PRO A 177 -14.16 4.56 -3.37
C PRO A 177 -12.85 4.65 -4.15
N TRP A 178 -12.50 3.58 -4.88
CA TRP A 178 -11.31 3.55 -5.70
C TRP A 178 -11.50 2.63 -6.90
N ARG A 179 -10.71 2.89 -7.95
CA ARG A 179 -10.69 2.12 -9.20
C ARG A 179 -9.26 1.98 -9.71
N HIS A 180 -8.93 0.83 -10.29
CA HIS A 180 -7.71 0.64 -11.07
C HIS A 180 -7.86 1.27 -12.46
N GLU A 181 -6.91 2.10 -12.86
CA GLU A 181 -6.91 2.84 -14.14
C GLU A 181 -5.89 2.27 -15.15
N GLY A 182 -5.38 1.04 -14.89
CA GLY A 182 -4.32 0.43 -15.69
C GLY A 182 -2.92 0.83 -15.21
N ASN A 183 -1.90 0.07 -15.63
CA ASN A 183 -0.48 0.34 -15.35
C ASN A 183 -0.16 0.63 -13.87
N ALA A 184 -0.80 -0.09 -12.93
CA ALA A 184 -0.64 0.09 -11.49
C ALA A 184 -1.01 1.51 -10.98
N MET A 185 -1.79 2.25 -11.76
CA MET A 185 -2.39 3.51 -11.35
C MET A 185 -3.78 3.27 -10.75
N PHE A 186 -4.09 4.02 -9.71
CA PHE A 186 -5.37 3.92 -9.03
C PHE A 186 -5.95 5.30 -8.80
N ARG A 187 -7.24 5.44 -9.10
CA ARG A 187 -8.03 6.60 -8.72
C ARG A 187 -8.72 6.32 -7.40
N LEU A 188 -8.63 7.25 -6.46
CA LEU A 188 -9.31 7.22 -5.18
C LEU A 188 -10.24 8.43 -5.11
N GLY A 189 -11.54 8.18 -5.02
CA GLY A 189 -12.60 9.18 -5.15
C GLY A 189 -13.02 9.49 -6.59
N TRP A 190 -14.05 10.33 -6.73
CA TRP A 190 -14.68 10.69 -8.02
C TRP A 190 -14.69 12.19 -8.26
N GLY A 191 -14.74 12.58 -9.54
CA GLY A 191 -14.83 13.96 -9.99
C GLY A 191 -13.74 14.84 -9.38
N GLY A 192 -14.10 16.04 -8.91
CA GLY A 192 -13.19 16.95 -8.23
C GLY A 192 -12.65 16.46 -6.88
N GLN A 193 -13.27 15.43 -6.29
CA GLN A 193 -12.80 14.79 -5.07
C GLN A 193 -11.89 13.58 -5.36
N GLY A 194 -11.74 13.19 -6.63
CA GLY A 194 -10.83 12.14 -7.06
C GLY A 194 -9.37 12.57 -7.04
N ARG A 195 -8.49 11.64 -6.69
CA ARG A 195 -7.04 11.78 -6.80
C ARG A 195 -6.45 10.49 -7.36
N GLU A 196 -5.47 10.62 -8.24
CA GLU A 196 -4.76 9.51 -8.84
C GLU A 196 -3.45 9.24 -8.11
N PHE A 197 -3.15 7.95 -7.95
CA PHE A 197 -1.97 7.45 -7.27
C PHE A 197 -1.24 6.44 -8.13
N PHE A 198 0.09 6.51 -8.08
CA PHE A 198 0.98 5.45 -8.53
C PHE A 198 1.94 5.16 -7.38
N THR A 199 1.84 3.97 -6.80
CA THR A 199 2.49 3.63 -5.51
C THR A 199 2.02 4.57 -4.38
N SER A 200 2.88 5.43 -3.84
CA SER A 200 2.51 6.47 -2.86
C SER A 200 2.62 7.89 -3.44
N ARG A 201 2.89 8.04 -4.74
CA ARG A 201 2.90 9.33 -5.43
C ARG A 201 1.48 9.71 -5.78
N SER A 202 1.14 10.97 -5.58
CA SER A 202 -0.14 11.56 -5.92
C SER A 202 -0.02 12.45 -7.16
N ASP A 203 -1.16 12.67 -7.80
CA ASP A 203 -1.36 13.64 -8.87
C ASP A 203 -1.31 15.12 -8.44
N GLY A 204 -0.97 15.39 -7.18
CA GLY A 204 -0.63 16.71 -6.64
C GLY A 204 0.88 16.93 -6.47
N ASP A 205 1.71 15.89 -6.60
CA ASP A 205 3.16 16.00 -6.46
C ASP A 205 3.80 16.62 -7.71
N SER A 206 4.69 17.60 -7.50
CA SER A 206 5.44 18.26 -8.58
C SER A 206 6.32 17.25 -9.33
N PRO A 207 6.16 17.08 -10.67
CA PRO A 207 7.05 16.22 -11.45
C PRO A 207 8.53 16.65 -11.38
N ILE A 208 8.79 17.96 -11.29
CA ILE A 208 10.14 18.52 -11.09
C ILE A 208 10.65 18.16 -9.70
N GLY A 209 9.77 18.24 -8.69
CA GLY A 209 10.04 17.81 -7.33
C GLY A 209 10.43 16.34 -7.22
N ILE A 210 9.63 15.47 -7.83
CA ILE A 210 9.87 14.02 -7.89
C ILE A 210 11.24 13.74 -8.52
N HIS A 211 11.57 14.41 -9.63
CA HIS A 211 12.86 14.26 -10.30
C HIS A 211 14.02 14.72 -9.41
N ALA A 212 13.89 15.89 -8.78
CA ALA A 212 14.92 16.41 -7.88
C ALA A 212 15.12 15.55 -6.63
N ALA A 213 14.05 14.98 -6.09
CA ALA A 213 14.07 14.07 -4.94
C ALA A 213 14.79 12.75 -5.26
N GLY A 214 14.59 12.21 -6.47
CA GLY A 214 15.25 10.99 -6.94
C GLY A 214 16.74 11.13 -7.28
N ASN A 215 17.29 12.35 -7.23
CA ASN A 215 18.71 12.61 -7.48
C ASN A 215 19.36 13.26 -6.25
N LYS A 216 20.15 12.49 -5.51
CA LYS A 216 20.76 12.95 -4.25
C LYS A 216 21.62 14.20 -4.41
N LEU A 217 22.33 14.33 -5.53
CA LEU A 217 23.15 15.51 -5.83
C LEU A 217 22.30 16.75 -6.09
N GLN A 218 21.19 16.60 -6.81
CA GLN A 218 20.27 17.70 -7.08
C GLN A 218 19.47 18.11 -5.85
N GLY A 219 18.92 17.13 -5.12
CA GLY A 219 18.12 17.37 -3.92
C GLY A 219 18.90 18.12 -2.83
N SER A 220 20.12 17.67 -2.52
CA SER A 220 21.01 18.36 -1.57
C SER A 220 21.43 19.75 -2.04
N ARG A 221 21.68 19.96 -3.34
CA ARG A 221 21.93 21.29 -3.91
C ARG A 221 20.74 22.22 -3.70
N LEU A 222 19.53 21.74 -3.97
CA LEU A 222 18.29 22.49 -3.79
C LEU A 222 18.07 22.86 -2.32
N LEU A 223 18.20 21.90 -1.40
CA LEU A 223 18.13 22.14 0.05
C LEU A 223 19.13 23.23 0.49
N ARG A 224 20.39 23.13 0.01
CA ARG A 224 21.44 24.10 0.35
C ARG A 224 21.17 25.49 -0.21
N GLN A 225 20.70 25.59 -1.45
CA GLN A 225 20.33 26.88 -2.07
C GLN A 225 19.19 27.56 -1.31
N ALA A 226 18.26 26.78 -0.74
CA ALA A 226 17.20 27.27 0.12
C ALA A 226 17.64 27.57 1.57
N GLY A 227 18.93 27.39 1.89
CA GLY A 227 19.47 27.61 3.24
C GLY A 227 19.08 26.54 4.27
N LEU A 228 18.63 25.36 3.83
CA LEU A 228 18.29 24.25 4.72
C LEU A 228 19.54 23.40 5.03
N PRO A 229 19.70 22.89 6.27
CA PRO A 229 20.83 22.07 6.65
C PRO A 229 20.81 20.75 5.88
N THR A 230 21.92 20.42 5.23
CA THR A 230 22.12 19.16 4.49
C THR A 230 23.60 18.79 4.52
N ALA A 231 23.94 17.55 4.20
CA ALA A 231 25.32 17.07 4.26
C ALA A 231 26.25 17.89 3.35
N ARG A 232 27.47 18.15 3.84
CA ARG A 232 28.57 18.62 2.98
C ARG A 232 29.02 17.43 2.13
N GLN A 233 28.94 17.57 0.81
CA GLN A 233 29.19 16.46 -0.11
C GLN A 233 30.03 16.90 -1.30
N LEU A 234 30.79 15.95 -1.86
CA LEU A 234 31.54 16.07 -3.10
C LEU A 234 31.26 14.83 -3.96
N ALA A 235 31.00 15.05 -5.25
CA ALA A 235 30.92 13.97 -6.22
C ALA A 235 32.32 13.64 -6.72
N VAL A 236 32.67 12.36 -6.71
CA VAL A 236 33.91 11.83 -7.28
C VAL A 236 33.55 10.95 -8.47
N HIS A 237 34.31 11.11 -9.55
CA HIS A 237 34.09 10.40 -10.82
C HIS A 237 35.05 9.22 -11.01
N GLU A 238 36.13 9.19 -10.23
CA GLU A 238 37.12 8.13 -10.20
C GLU A 238 37.74 8.03 -8.80
N ALA A 239 38.33 6.88 -8.46
CA ALA A 239 38.84 6.60 -7.13
C ALA A 239 39.98 7.55 -6.71
N GLN A 240 40.78 8.04 -7.66
CA GLN A 240 41.92 8.93 -7.42
C GLN A 240 41.49 10.28 -6.84
N GLN A 241 40.26 10.74 -7.11
CA GLN A 241 39.72 12.00 -6.60
C GLN A 241 39.31 11.91 -5.13
N ALA A 242 39.10 10.69 -4.62
CA ALA A 242 38.43 10.48 -3.33
C ALA A 242 39.27 10.90 -2.13
N GLU A 243 40.58 10.71 -2.15
CA GLU A 243 41.44 11.15 -1.04
C GLU A 243 41.47 12.67 -0.89
N ALA A 244 41.53 13.41 -2.01
CA ALA A 244 41.49 14.87 -1.98
C ALA A 244 40.13 15.36 -1.45
N ALA A 245 39.03 14.76 -1.93
CA ALA A 245 37.69 15.04 -1.44
C ALA A 245 37.54 14.72 0.07
N ALA A 246 38.10 13.60 0.53
CA ALA A 246 38.08 13.21 1.94
C ALA A 246 38.83 14.22 2.83
N ARG A 247 40.00 14.71 2.40
CA ARG A 247 40.74 15.76 3.12
C ARG A 247 39.96 17.07 3.19
N GLN A 248 39.20 17.41 2.15
CA GLN A 248 38.38 18.63 2.11
C GLN A 248 37.13 18.55 2.99
N LEU A 249 36.50 17.38 3.06
CA LEU A 249 35.29 17.15 3.84
C LEU A 249 35.59 16.92 5.33
N GLY A 250 36.69 16.23 5.63
CA GLY A 250 37.05 15.79 6.98
C GLY A 250 36.34 14.48 7.37
N TRP A 251 36.95 13.73 8.28
CA TRP A 251 36.43 12.45 8.78
C TRP A 251 35.45 12.64 9.96
N PRO A 252 34.54 11.69 10.22
CA PRO A 252 34.23 10.51 9.41
C PRO A 252 33.36 10.82 8.18
N LEU A 253 33.39 9.92 7.20
CA LEU A 253 32.70 10.06 5.92
C LEU A 253 31.64 8.97 5.70
N VAL A 254 30.66 9.33 4.87
CA VAL A 254 29.74 8.41 4.21
C VAL A 254 30.07 8.37 2.72
N VAL A 255 30.07 7.18 2.13
CA VAL A 255 30.21 6.98 0.69
C VAL A 255 28.96 6.31 0.16
N LYS A 256 28.35 6.86 -0.89
CA LYS A 256 27.13 6.31 -1.50
C LYS A 256 27.04 6.61 -2.99
N PRO A 257 26.40 5.74 -3.81
CA PRO A 257 26.10 6.07 -5.20
C PRO A 257 25.09 7.23 -5.30
N HIS A 258 25.17 8.02 -6.37
CA HIS A 258 24.36 9.24 -6.53
C HIS A 258 22.86 8.97 -6.84
N ASN A 259 22.53 7.79 -7.40
CA ASN A 259 21.23 7.47 -7.99
C ASN A 259 20.62 6.14 -7.51
N ARG A 260 21.03 5.62 -6.35
CA ARG A 260 20.39 4.45 -5.74
C ARG A 260 19.62 4.86 -4.50
N ASP A 261 18.59 4.12 -4.17
CA ASP A 261 17.80 4.28 -2.95
C ASP A 261 18.05 3.12 -1.98
N ARG A 262 17.32 3.09 -0.86
CA ARG A 262 17.23 1.92 0.04
C ARG A 262 18.53 1.45 0.71
N GLY A 263 19.56 2.29 0.72
CA GLY A 263 20.86 1.97 1.32
C GLY A 263 21.81 1.17 0.42
N GLU A 264 21.46 0.94 -0.84
CA GLU A 264 22.31 0.20 -1.78
C GLU A 264 23.65 0.91 -2.03
N GLY A 265 24.76 0.19 -1.85
CA GLY A 265 26.10 0.74 -2.03
C GLY A 265 26.51 1.79 -1.00
N VAL A 266 25.75 1.96 0.09
CA VAL A 266 26.07 2.93 1.16
C VAL A 266 27.08 2.32 2.13
N SER A 267 28.12 3.08 2.45
CA SER A 267 29.08 2.75 3.50
C SER A 267 29.24 3.94 4.44
N THR A 268 29.08 3.71 5.75
CA THR A 268 29.13 4.73 6.80
C THR A 268 30.31 4.46 7.75
N GLY A 269 30.67 5.43 8.58
CA GLY A 269 31.71 5.27 9.61
C GLY A 269 33.12 5.19 9.02
N ILE A 270 33.33 5.74 7.83
CA ILE A 270 34.63 5.67 7.16
C ILE A 270 35.52 6.72 7.83
N ASP A 271 36.56 6.28 8.52
CA ASP A 271 37.45 7.14 9.31
C ASP A 271 38.91 7.14 8.80
N ASN A 272 39.22 6.32 7.80
CA ASN A 272 40.57 6.17 7.28
C ASN A 272 40.61 5.85 5.76
N PRO A 273 41.75 6.07 5.09
CA PRO A 273 41.89 5.84 3.65
C PRO A 273 41.64 4.40 3.18
N ALA A 274 42.00 3.39 3.98
CA ALA A 274 41.80 1.99 3.59
C ALA A 274 40.31 1.63 3.56
N ALA A 275 39.56 2.05 4.58
CA ALA A 275 38.10 1.94 4.62
C ALA A 275 37.44 2.71 3.46
N LEU A 276 37.95 3.90 3.12
CA LEU A 276 37.47 4.70 1.99
C LEU A 276 37.60 3.95 0.65
N GLN A 277 38.74 3.31 0.41
CA GLN A 277 38.93 2.51 -0.82
C GLN A 277 37.98 1.32 -0.91
N GLN A 278 37.70 0.65 0.22
CA GLN A 278 36.72 -0.43 0.25
C GLN A 278 35.30 0.10 -0.06
N ALA A 279 34.92 1.20 0.57
CA ALA A 279 33.63 1.84 0.36
C ALA A 279 33.44 2.32 -1.09
N LEU A 280 34.47 2.89 -1.71
CA LEU A 280 34.44 3.29 -3.12
C LEU A 280 34.25 2.10 -4.06
N ARG A 281 34.94 0.99 -3.80
CA ARG A 281 34.76 -0.24 -4.60
C ARG A 281 33.33 -0.76 -4.47
N HIS A 282 32.77 -0.75 -3.27
CA HIS A 282 31.39 -1.15 -3.03
C HIS A 282 30.39 -0.23 -3.74
N ALA A 283 30.47 1.09 -3.54
CA ALA A 283 29.57 2.05 -4.17
C ALA A 283 29.72 2.07 -5.71
N GLY A 284 30.95 1.95 -6.21
CA GLY A 284 31.26 1.97 -7.63
C GLY A 284 30.67 0.80 -8.43
N GLN A 285 30.31 -0.32 -7.77
CA GLN A 285 29.56 -1.42 -8.41
C GLN A 285 28.17 -0.98 -8.88
N TYR A 286 27.60 0.06 -8.27
CA TYR A 286 26.26 0.57 -8.58
C TYR A 286 26.25 1.70 -9.60
N GLY A 287 27.42 2.24 -9.94
CA GLY A 287 27.62 3.31 -10.92
C GLY A 287 28.37 4.52 -10.38
N TRP A 288 28.90 5.32 -11.31
CA TRP A 288 29.55 6.61 -11.05
C TRP A 288 28.67 7.77 -11.54
N PRO A 289 28.82 9.00 -11.00
CA PRO A 289 29.69 9.37 -9.89
C PRO A 289 29.22 8.78 -8.54
N VAL A 290 30.18 8.67 -7.62
CA VAL A 290 29.96 8.32 -6.21
C VAL A 290 30.01 9.60 -5.38
N LEU A 291 29.17 9.70 -4.35
CA LEU A 291 29.13 10.83 -3.43
C LEU A 291 29.92 10.49 -2.17
N LEU A 292 30.85 11.38 -1.80
CA LEU A 292 31.45 11.42 -0.46
C LEU A 292 30.75 12.52 0.32
N GLU A 293 30.32 12.20 1.54
CA GLU A 293 29.64 13.13 2.42
C GLU A 293 30.29 13.14 3.79
N GLN A 294 30.34 14.32 4.42
CA GLN A 294 30.66 14.41 5.84
C GLN A 294 29.55 13.73 6.63
N GLN A 295 29.90 12.74 7.46
CA GLN A 295 28.93 12.01 8.25
C GLN A 295 28.32 12.92 9.33
N ALA A 296 26.99 13.06 9.31
CA ALA A 296 26.28 13.73 10.37
C ALA A 296 26.15 12.82 11.60
N PRO A 297 26.27 13.35 12.83
CA PRO A 297 26.13 12.58 14.05
C PRO A 297 24.66 12.22 14.31
N GLY A 298 24.45 11.04 14.89
CA GLY A 298 23.12 10.57 15.30
C GLY A 298 22.54 9.53 14.35
N VAL A 299 21.20 9.42 14.36
CA VAL A 299 20.48 8.39 13.60
C VAL A 299 19.43 9.01 12.68
N CYS A 300 19.01 8.24 11.67
CA CYS A 300 17.99 8.67 10.73
C CYS A 300 16.60 8.66 11.39
N HIS A 301 15.90 9.77 11.24
CA HIS A 301 14.49 9.94 11.61
C HIS A 301 13.70 10.17 10.32
N ARG A 302 12.67 9.37 10.08
CA ARG A 302 11.74 9.60 8.99
C ARG A 302 10.53 10.37 9.47
N ILE A 303 10.27 11.47 8.79
CA ILE A 303 9.16 12.37 9.04
C ILE A 303 8.25 12.31 7.81
N LEU A 304 7.05 11.75 7.95
CA LEU A 304 6.09 11.74 6.85
C LEU A 304 5.29 13.04 6.87
N VAL A 305 5.34 13.77 5.76
CA VAL A 305 4.59 15.00 5.50
C VAL A 305 3.49 14.71 4.49
N VAL A 306 2.26 15.10 4.81
CA VAL A 306 1.09 15.03 3.92
C VAL A 306 0.37 16.38 3.93
N ARG A 307 0.22 17.01 2.76
CA ARG A 307 -0.45 18.31 2.58
C ARG A 307 -0.03 19.38 3.60
N GLY A 308 1.28 19.48 3.86
CA GLY A 308 1.83 20.48 4.78
C GLY A 308 1.68 20.14 6.26
N GLU A 309 1.26 18.92 6.61
CA GLU A 309 1.21 18.42 7.98
C GLU A 309 2.16 17.25 8.19
N VAL A 310 2.84 17.20 9.35
CA VAL A 310 3.62 16.04 9.77
C VAL A 310 2.69 15.02 10.42
N ILE A 311 2.54 13.85 9.79
CA ILE A 311 1.57 12.83 10.24
C ILE A 311 2.17 11.72 11.08
N TYR A 312 3.46 11.39 10.90
CA TYR A 312 4.21 10.57 11.84
C TYR A 312 5.70 10.92 11.81
N VAL A 313 6.39 10.56 12.89
CA VAL A 313 7.85 10.62 12.98
C VAL A 313 8.35 9.33 13.59
N VAL A 314 9.29 8.67 12.94
CA VAL A 314 9.95 7.47 13.49
C VAL A 314 11.45 7.62 13.46
N GLN A 315 12.11 7.19 14.52
CA GLN A 315 13.54 6.92 14.52
C GLN A 315 13.77 5.54 13.91
N ARG A 316 14.62 5.46 12.87
CA ARG A 316 14.91 4.24 12.13
C ARG A 316 16.21 3.62 12.64
N LEU A 317 16.10 2.51 13.35
CA LEU A 317 17.21 1.80 13.98
C LEU A 317 17.57 0.55 13.17
N PRO A 318 18.85 0.19 13.09
CA PRO A 318 19.29 -1.01 12.39
C PRO A 318 18.64 -2.26 12.99
N VAL A 319 18.60 -3.32 12.19
CA VAL A 319 18.13 -4.61 12.65
C VAL A 319 19.00 -5.14 13.79
N ALA A 320 18.35 -5.68 14.83
CA ALA A 320 18.99 -6.06 16.08
C ALA A 320 18.20 -7.18 16.78
N VAL A 321 18.86 -7.91 17.67
CA VAL A 321 18.21 -8.82 18.62
C VAL A 321 18.25 -8.22 20.03
N CYS A 322 17.19 -8.42 20.81
CA CYS A 322 17.12 -7.98 22.21
C CYS A 322 17.56 -9.13 23.12
N GLY A 323 18.54 -8.88 23.98
CA GLY A 323 18.98 -9.84 25.00
C GLY A 323 17.87 -10.16 25.99
N ASP A 324 17.83 -11.42 26.39
CA ASP A 324 16.98 -11.92 27.48
C ASP A 324 17.79 -12.36 28.70
N GLY A 325 19.13 -12.17 28.66
CA GLY A 325 20.05 -12.57 29.73
C GLY A 325 20.34 -14.08 29.79
N VAL A 326 19.79 -14.88 28.87
CA VAL A 326 19.91 -16.35 28.88
C VAL A 326 20.50 -16.88 27.58
N HIS A 327 20.02 -16.39 26.44
CA HIS A 327 20.39 -16.91 25.13
C HIS A 327 21.48 -16.09 24.45
N SER A 328 22.33 -16.77 23.67
CA SER A 328 23.34 -16.10 22.86
C SER A 328 22.72 -15.32 21.71
N VAL A 329 23.44 -14.34 21.17
CA VAL A 329 23.02 -13.60 19.96
C VAL A 329 22.65 -14.56 18.82
N ALA A 330 23.43 -15.62 18.59
CA ALA A 330 23.13 -16.62 17.56
C ALA A 330 21.81 -17.36 17.81
N ALA A 331 21.52 -17.72 19.06
CA ALA A 331 20.26 -18.38 19.43
C ALA A 331 19.06 -17.42 19.28
N LEU A 332 19.22 -16.14 19.65
CA LEU A 332 18.20 -15.11 19.47
C LEU A 332 17.91 -14.85 17.98
N ILE A 333 18.94 -14.81 17.13
CA ILE A 333 18.80 -14.73 15.66
C ILE A 333 17.97 -15.92 15.14
N HIS A 334 18.33 -17.14 15.56
CA HIS A 334 17.64 -18.34 15.13
C HIS A 334 16.15 -18.33 15.55
N ALA A 335 15.87 -17.99 16.80
CA ALA A 335 14.50 -17.90 17.32
C ALA A 335 13.66 -16.85 16.56
N ALA A 336 14.22 -15.67 16.31
CA ALA A 336 13.55 -14.62 15.53
C ALA A 336 13.24 -15.07 14.10
N ASN A 337 14.17 -15.76 13.44
CA ASN A 337 13.95 -16.29 12.09
C ASN A 337 12.88 -17.39 12.05
N LEU A 338 12.81 -18.25 13.07
CA LEU A 338 11.74 -19.26 13.18
C LEU A 338 10.36 -18.60 13.34
N GLN A 339 10.26 -17.52 14.11
CA GLN A 339 9.02 -16.74 14.25
C GLN A 339 8.55 -16.19 12.90
N GLN A 340 9.47 -15.72 12.04
CA GLN A 340 9.11 -15.24 10.70
C GLN A 340 8.55 -16.37 9.81
N LEU A 341 9.04 -17.61 9.93
CA LEU A 341 8.53 -18.74 9.14
C LEU A 341 7.10 -19.14 9.50
N ALA A 342 6.63 -18.80 10.71
CA ALA A 342 5.25 -18.98 11.15
C ALA A 342 4.27 -17.96 10.55
N LEU A 343 4.77 -16.90 9.92
CA LEU A 343 3.96 -15.88 9.26
C LEU A 343 3.71 -16.23 7.78
N PRO A 344 2.61 -15.73 7.18
CA PRO A 344 2.40 -15.78 5.74
C PRO A 344 3.59 -15.14 4.99
N PRO A 345 4.03 -15.67 3.83
CA PRO A 345 5.21 -15.17 3.13
C PRO A 345 5.25 -13.66 2.86
N TRP A 346 4.11 -13.02 2.56
CA TRP A 346 4.01 -11.57 2.32
C TRP A 346 4.09 -10.70 3.58
N GLN A 347 4.03 -11.29 4.78
CA GLN A 347 4.19 -10.58 6.06
C GLN A 347 5.59 -10.76 6.67
N ARG A 348 6.44 -11.59 6.06
CA ARG A 348 7.76 -11.91 6.60
C ARG A 348 8.72 -10.74 6.42
N GLN A 349 9.52 -10.49 7.43
CA GLN A 349 10.71 -9.65 7.34
C GLN A 349 11.89 -10.44 6.76
N PRO A 350 12.89 -9.75 6.19
CA PRO A 350 14.14 -10.39 5.81
C PRO A 350 14.76 -11.18 6.97
N PRO A 351 15.40 -12.33 6.70
CA PRO A 351 16.01 -13.12 7.75
C PRO A 351 17.18 -12.38 8.40
N LEU A 352 17.29 -12.51 9.71
CA LEU A 352 18.43 -12.02 10.48
C LEU A 352 19.66 -12.89 10.19
N LEU A 353 20.78 -12.26 9.85
CA LEU A 353 22.02 -12.94 9.49
C LEU A 353 23.13 -12.67 10.52
N GLY A 354 23.86 -13.73 10.90
CA GLY A 354 25.09 -13.66 11.70
C GLY A 354 26.36 -13.60 10.84
N ASP A 355 26.31 -12.87 9.73
CA ASP A 355 27.39 -12.75 8.74
C ASP A 355 28.56 -11.87 9.22
N ALA A 356 29.56 -11.66 8.35
CA ALA A 356 30.74 -10.86 8.67
C ALA A 356 30.39 -9.41 9.08
N VAL A 357 29.36 -8.82 8.47
CA VAL A 357 28.91 -7.47 8.82
C VAL A 357 28.31 -7.46 10.22
N ALA A 358 27.46 -8.44 10.55
CA ALA A 358 26.91 -8.58 11.89
C ALA A 358 28.02 -8.79 12.94
N GLN A 359 29.01 -9.62 12.64
CA GLN A 359 30.15 -9.84 13.54
C GLN A 359 30.96 -8.57 13.79
N GLN A 360 31.18 -7.75 12.77
CA GLN A 360 31.84 -6.44 12.92
C GLN A 360 31.01 -5.46 13.77
N CYS A 361 29.70 -5.41 13.53
CA CYS A 361 28.79 -4.58 14.33
C CYS A 361 28.78 -5.00 15.79
N LEU A 362 28.70 -6.30 16.06
CA LEU A 362 28.73 -6.87 17.41
C LEU A 362 30.06 -6.57 18.11
N ALA A 363 31.19 -6.75 17.41
CA ALA A 363 32.51 -6.49 17.97
C ALA A 363 32.67 -5.03 18.44
N GLN A 364 32.13 -4.06 17.70
CA GLN A 364 32.13 -2.65 18.12
C GLN A 364 31.28 -2.39 19.37
N GLN A 365 30.28 -3.23 19.64
CA GLN A 365 29.46 -3.19 20.86
C GLN A 365 30.07 -4.02 22.00
N GLY A 366 31.26 -4.61 21.83
CA GLY A 366 31.87 -5.52 22.80
C GLY A 366 31.17 -6.88 22.89
N LEU A 367 30.43 -7.27 21.85
CA LEU A 367 29.67 -8.52 21.78
C LEU A 367 30.24 -9.45 20.70
N SER A 368 29.82 -10.72 20.75
CA SER A 368 30.04 -11.72 19.71
C SER A 368 28.77 -12.52 19.49
N LEU A 369 28.75 -13.40 18.48
CA LEU A 369 27.60 -14.29 18.26
C LEU A 369 27.34 -15.25 19.43
N GLN A 370 28.38 -15.56 20.21
CA GLN A 370 28.31 -16.44 21.38
C GLN A 370 28.03 -15.67 22.68
N ALA A 371 28.12 -14.34 22.67
CA ALA A 371 27.80 -13.53 23.83
C ALA A 371 26.31 -13.65 24.17
N VAL A 372 26.01 -13.62 25.47
CA VAL A 372 24.65 -13.54 26.03
C VAL A 372 24.42 -12.08 26.43
N PRO A 373 23.69 -11.28 25.64
CA PRO A 373 23.44 -9.89 25.99
C PRO A 373 22.53 -9.81 27.22
N ALA A 374 22.73 -8.79 28.06
CA ALA A 374 21.89 -8.58 29.23
C ALA A 374 20.41 -8.40 28.81
N ALA A 375 19.48 -8.73 29.72
CA ALA A 375 18.06 -8.53 29.48
C ALA A 375 17.77 -7.06 29.10
N GLY A 376 17.15 -6.84 27.93
CA GLY A 376 16.85 -5.50 27.39
C GLY A 376 18.00 -4.85 26.61
N GLN A 377 19.19 -5.45 26.56
CA GLN A 377 20.31 -4.96 25.76
C GLN A 377 20.09 -5.32 24.28
N TRP A 378 20.02 -4.30 23.42
CA TRP A 378 19.96 -4.50 21.98
C TRP A 378 21.36 -4.79 21.41
N ALA A 379 21.47 -5.84 20.60
CA ALA A 379 22.67 -6.20 19.85
C ALA A 379 22.42 -5.94 18.36
N ALA A 380 22.92 -4.80 17.85
CA ALA A 380 22.74 -4.42 16.45
C ALA A 380 23.56 -5.31 15.52
N LEU A 381 22.94 -5.77 14.43
CA LEU A 381 23.53 -6.67 13.43
C LEU A 381 23.92 -5.93 12.13
N ARG A 382 23.56 -4.65 12.04
CA ARG A 382 23.86 -3.75 10.92
C ARG A 382 24.20 -2.36 11.43
N TRP A 383 24.86 -1.58 10.58
CA TRP A 383 25.22 -0.18 10.86
C TRP A 383 24.03 0.78 10.78
N ILE A 384 23.15 0.52 9.81
CA ILE A 384 22.00 1.35 9.48
C ILE A 384 20.79 0.46 9.24
N GLU A 385 19.60 1.05 9.32
CA GLU A 385 18.41 0.44 8.75
C GLU A 385 18.48 0.51 7.22
N SER A 386 18.00 -0.54 6.55
CA SER A 386 17.89 -0.60 5.10
C SER A 386 16.64 -1.40 4.71
N SER A 387 16.12 -1.21 3.49
CA SER A 387 15.00 -2.05 3.02
C SER A 387 15.42 -3.50 2.78
N ALA A 388 16.72 -3.76 2.58
CA ALA A 388 17.25 -5.09 2.31
C ALA A 388 17.39 -5.92 3.60
N ASP A 389 17.88 -5.31 4.68
CA ASP A 389 18.08 -5.97 5.97
C ASP A 389 16.90 -5.78 6.92
N GLY A 390 16.05 -4.79 6.66
CA GLY A 390 15.02 -4.32 7.58
C GLY A 390 15.60 -3.47 8.70
N GLY A 391 14.81 -3.31 9.76
CA GLY A 391 15.18 -2.54 10.95
C GLY A 391 14.05 -2.45 11.94
N ARG A 392 14.19 -1.54 12.90
CA ARG A 392 13.18 -1.25 13.92
C ARG A 392 12.87 0.23 13.94
N ASP A 393 11.59 0.54 13.94
CA ASP A 393 11.11 1.91 14.14
C ASP A 393 10.79 2.16 15.62
N VAL A 394 11.14 3.35 16.09
CA VAL A 394 10.67 3.91 17.36
C VAL A 394 9.85 5.14 17.06
N ASP A 395 8.61 5.19 17.55
CA ASP A 395 7.73 6.35 17.37
C ASP A 395 8.30 7.55 18.14
N MET A 396 8.54 8.65 17.42
CA MET A 396 9.07 9.90 17.95
C MET A 396 8.10 11.06 17.69
N GLY A 397 6.85 10.77 17.35
CA GLY A 397 5.83 11.77 17.03
C GLY A 397 5.66 12.81 18.15
N GLU A 398 5.57 12.39 19.40
CA GLU A 398 5.40 13.31 20.54
C GLU A 398 6.71 14.00 20.95
N CYS A 399 7.85 13.39 20.62
CA CYS A 399 9.18 13.86 21.05
C CYS A 399 9.81 14.89 20.11
N ILE A 400 9.42 14.94 18.83
CA ILE A 400 10.07 15.81 17.84
C ILE A 400 9.91 17.31 18.17
N HIS A 401 11.02 18.04 18.16
CA HIS A 401 11.03 19.49 18.37
C HIS A 401 10.25 20.24 17.27
N PRO A 402 9.50 21.32 17.59
CA PRO A 402 8.78 22.12 16.60
C PRO A 402 9.65 22.69 15.47
N ASP A 403 10.92 23.03 15.72
CA ASP A 403 11.84 23.48 14.66
C ASP A 403 12.16 22.38 13.64
N ASN A 404 12.24 21.12 14.06
CA ASN A 404 12.51 19.99 13.18
C ASN A 404 11.27 19.67 12.34
N ARG A 405 10.06 19.78 12.94
CA ARG A 405 8.80 19.73 12.19
C ARG A 405 8.76 20.81 11.11
N ARG A 406 9.04 22.08 11.47
CA ARG A 406 9.07 23.19 10.51
C ARG A 406 10.11 22.97 9.40
N LEU A 407 11.28 22.43 9.73
CA LEU A 407 12.31 22.10 8.75
C LEU A 407 11.81 21.04 7.75
N ALA A 408 11.18 19.96 8.23
CA ALA A 408 10.62 18.94 7.36
C ALA A 408 9.50 19.48 6.45
N LEU A 409 8.61 20.33 6.98
CA LEU A 409 7.56 20.98 6.18
C LEU A 409 8.14 21.88 5.09
N ARG A 410 9.18 22.67 5.41
CA ARG A 410 9.88 23.51 4.44
C ARG A 410 10.57 22.67 3.37
N ALA A 411 11.19 21.54 3.76
CA ALA A 411 11.81 20.63 2.81
C ALA A 411 10.77 20.04 1.86
N ALA A 412 9.65 19.50 2.35
CA ALA A 412 8.58 18.98 1.49
C ALA A 412 8.01 20.04 0.53
N ALA A 413 7.75 21.25 1.04
CA ALA A 413 7.24 22.37 0.26
C ALA A 413 8.24 22.84 -0.82
N LEU A 414 9.55 22.83 -0.53
CA LEU A 414 10.60 23.20 -1.47
C LEU A 414 10.61 22.28 -2.71
N PHE A 415 10.30 21.00 -2.53
CA PHE A 415 10.16 20.05 -3.63
C PHE A 415 8.75 20.08 -4.24
N GLY A 416 7.78 20.77 -3.65
CA GLY A 416 6.40 20.80 -4.14
C GLY A 416 5.72 19.44 -4.08
N LEU A 417 5.95 18.68 -3.01
CA LEU A 417 5.38 17.36 -2.80
C LEU A 417 4.21 17.45 -1.81
N GLU A 418 3.04 16.93 -2.19
CA GLU A 418 1.90 16.73 -1.29
C GLU A 418 2.19 15.60 -0.31
N LEU A 419 2.86 14.53 -0.75
CA LEU A 419 3.20 13.39 0.08
C LEU A 419 4.71 13.15 0.03
N ALA A 420 5.41 13.41 1.14
CA ALA A 420 6.86 13.34 1.20
C ALA A 420 7.38 12.66 2.47
N GLY A 421 8.35 11.76 2.31
CA GLY A 421 9.15 11.28 3.43
C GLY A 421 10.42 12.11 3.57
N VAL A 422 10.56 12.86 4.65
CA VAL A 422 11.78 13.63 4.93
C VAL A 422 12.64 12.85 5.91
N ASP A 423 13.86 12.53 5.48
CA ASP A 423 14.83 11.83 6.31
C ASP A 423 15.79 12.83 6.95
N MET A 424 15.74 12.94 8.27
CA MET A 424 16.61 13.81 9.07
C MET A 424 17.58 12.99 9.90
N ILE A 425 18.88 13.30 9.84
CA ILE A 425 19.86 12.71 10.76
C ILE A 425 19.99 13.65 11.95
N SER A 426 19.77 13.12 13.16
CA SER A 426 19.83 13.88 14.41
C SER A 426 20.32 12.99 15.55
N SER A 427 21.16 13.54 16.43
CA SER A 427 21.56 12.90 17.69
C SER A 427 20.41 12.92 18.72
N ASP A 428 19.55 13.93 18.66
CA ASP A 428 18.38 14.08 19.51
C ASP A 428 17.30 14.89 18.79
N ILE A 429 16.26 14.23 18.28
CA ILE A 429 15.19 14.88 17.52
C ILE A 429 14.31 15.82 18.38
N SER A 430 14.43 15.76 19.71
CA SER A 430 13.73 16.65 20.65
C SER A 430 14.40 18.02 20.84
N GLN A 431 15.64 18.16 20.34
CA GLN A 431 16.34 19.44 20.28
C GLN A 431 16.20 20.07 18.89
N PRO A 432 16.20 21.41 18.79
CA PRO A 432 16.16 22.08 17.49
C PRO A 432 17.42 21.78 16.66
N TRP A 433 17.24 21.55 15.35
CA TRP A 433 18.30 21.16 14.42
C TRP A 433 19.53 22.08 14.42
N TRP A 434 19.34 23.37 14.69
CA TRP A 434 20.41 24.36 14.69
C TRP A 434 21.27 24.33 15.97
N GLN A 435 20.88 23.58 17.01
CA GLN A 435 21.66 23.39 18.24
C GLN A 435 22.46 22.08 18.24
N ASN A 436 21.91 21.02 17.64
CA ASN A 436 22.50 19.68 17.70
C ASN A 436 23.15 19.23 16.37
N GLY A 437 23.15 20.10 15.35
CA GLY A 437 23.76 19.82 14.05
C GLY A 437 22.95 18.86 13.17
N ALA A 438 21.65 18.71 13.42
CA ALA A 438 20.81 17.86 12.59
C ALA A 438 20.73 18.37 11.15
N ILE A 439 20.63 17.42 10.21
CA ILE A 439 20.55 17.72 8.77
C ILE A 439 19.36 17.02 8.13
N VAL A 440 18.87 17.58 7.03
CA VAL A 440 18.04 16.85 6.07
C VAL A 440 18.97 16.03 5.18
N ASN A 441 18.92 14.71 5.34
CA ASN A 441 19.70 13.74 4.57
C ASN A 441 19.12 13.55 3.17
N GLU A 442 17.81 13.36 3.06
CA GLU A 442 17.10 13.24 1.79
C GLU A 442 15.60 13.56 1.92
N VAL A 443 14.97 13.86 0.79
CA VAL A 443 13.52 13.99 0.65
C VAL A 443 13.06 12.94 -0.35
N ASN A 444 12.09 12.12 0.04
CA ASN A 444 11.58 10.99 -0.71
C ASN A 444 10.18 11.31 -1.23
N ALA A 445 9.99 11.29 -2.56
CA ALA A 445 8.69 11.53 -3.20
C ALA A 445 7.78 10.31 -3.26
N ALA A 446 8.28 9.12 -2.90
CA ALA A 446 7.49 7.89 -2.81
C ALA A 446 7.82 7.14 -1.50
N PRO A 447 7.54 7.72 -0.33
CA PRO A 447 7.86 7.07 0.94
C PRO A 447 7.03 5.79 1.13
N ALA A 448 7.62 4.80 1.81
CA ALA A 448 6.91 3.59 2.15
C ALA A 448 5.72 3.87 3.08
N LEU A 449 4.54 3.36 2.72
CA LEU A 449 3.32 3.45 3.52
C LEU A 449 2.92 2.04 4.00
N GLY A 450 2.40 1.95 5.21
CA GLY A 450 1.97 0.67 5.82
C GLY A 450 3.11 -0.27 6.21
N ALA A 451 4.38 0.11 6.01
CA ALA A 451 5.53 -0.74 6.27
C ALA A 451 5.87 -0.90 7.77
N SER A 452 5.46 0.05 8.61
CA SER A 452 5.67 0.00 10.06
C SER A 452 4.38 0.30 10.82
N LEU A 453 4.35 -0.07 12.09
CA LEU A 453 3.17 0.12 12.94
C LEU A 453 2.77 1.59 13.05
N SER A 454 3.73 2.51 13.19
CA SER A 454 3.45 3.95 13.19
C SER A 454 2.89 4.43 11.84
N SER A 455 3.40 3.90 10.72
CA SER A 455 2.84 4.20 9.41
C SER A 455 1.40 3.69 9.28
N LEU A 456 1.12 2.43 9.65
CA LEU A 456 -0.24 1.86 9.63
C LEU A 456 -1.21 2.66 10.51
N ARG A 457 -0.80 3.03 11.73
CA ARG A 457 -1.60 3.86 12.65
C ARG A 457 -1.88 5.26 12.10
N SER A 458 -1.01 5.79 11.25
CA SER A 458 -1.19 7.11 10.63
C SER A 458 -2.14 7.09 9.42
N MET A 459 -2.45 5.91 8.85
CA MET A 459 -3.25 5.82 7.62
C MET A 459 -4.64 6.46 7.73
N PRO A 460 -5.41 6.31 8.82
CA PRO A 460 -6.69 7.02 8.97
C PRO A 460 -6.54 8.55 8.93
N ARG A 461 -5.46 9.09 9.53
CA ARG A 461 -5.18 10.53 9.48
C ARG A 461 -4.82 10.95 8.06
N LEU A 462 -3.99 10.17 7.36
CA LEU A 462 -3.66 10.38 5.95
C LEU A 462 -4.93 10.43 5.08
N MET A 463 -5.85 9.47 5.26
CA MET A 463 -7.15 9.46 4.55
C MET A 463 -7.93 10.76 4.79
N SER A 464 -8.03 11.22 6.05
CA SER A 464 -8.79 12.43 6.40
C SER A 464 -8.21 13.71 5.80
N LEU A 465 -6.88 13.79 5.63
CA LEU A 465 -6.20 14.95 5.04
C LEU A 465 -6.36 14.98 3.52
N LEU A 466 -6.28 13.81 2.88
CA LEU A 466 -6.41 13.70 1.42
C LEU A 466 -7.87 13.81 0.98
N TRP A 467 -8.80 13.23 1.74
CA TRP A 467 -10.24 13.16 1.43
C TRP A 467 -11.13 13.53 2.62
N PRO A 468 -11.23 14.83 2.98
CA PRO A 468 -12.11 15.28 4.06
C PRO A 468 -13.59 14.94 3.82
N GLN A 469 -14.01 14.78 2.56
CA GLN A 469 -15.37 14.40 2.14
C GLN A 469 -15.47 12.97 1.61
N GLN A 470 -14.58 12.07 2.06
CA GLN A 470 -14.55 10.65 1.66
C GLN A 470 -14.49 10.41 0.13
N GLY A 471 -13.98 11.38 -0.64
CA GLY A 471 -13.74 11.23 -2.07
C GLY A 471 -14.98 11.20 -2.95
N ARG A 472 -16.17 11.56 -2.47
CA ARG A 472 -17.40 11.50 -3.28
C ARG A 472 -17.86 12.88 -3.73
N ILE A 473 -18.47 12.91 -4.92
CA ILE A 473 -19.26 14.03 -5.42
C ILE A 473 -20.75 13.72 -5.22
N ALA A 474 -21.59 14.74 -5.26
CA ALA A 474 -23.04 14.52 -5.25
C ALA A 474 -23.45 13.72 -6.49
N LEU A 475 -24.17 12.61 -6.31
CA LEU A 475 -24.66 11.79 -7.41
C LEU A 475 -26.14 11.45 -7.21
N GLU A 476 -27.01 11.95 -8.09
CA GLU A 476 -28.44 11.63 -8.08
C GLU A 476 -28.86 10.98 -9.40
N ILE A 477 -29.76 9.99 -9.34
CA ILE A 477 -30.28 9.28 -10.50
C ILE A 477 -31.78 9.55 -10.64
N PHE A 478 -32.22 9.88 -11.85
CA PHE A 478 -33.61 10.08 -12.25
C PHE A 478 -34.01 9.00 -13.24
N VAL A 479 -35.04 8.23 -12.88
CA VAL A 479 -35.54 7.12 -13.69
C VAL A 479 -36.84 7.55 -14.38
N GLY A 480 -36.86 7.52 -15.72
CA GLY A 480 -38.02 7.88 -16.53
C GLY A 480 -37.64 8.49 -17.88
N GLY A 481 -38.60 9.12 -18.54
CA GLY A 481 -38.40 9.81 -19.83
C GLY A 481 -38.20 11.32 -19.67
N ASP A 482 -38.94 12.12 -20.44
CA ASP A 482 -38.84 13.58 -20.44
C ASP A 482 -39.14 14.21 -19.08
N ALA A 483 -40.05 13.64 -18.29
CA ALA A 483 -40.33 14.09 -16.93
C ALA A 483 -39.11 13.93 -16.01
N ALA A 484 -38.33 12.85 -16.16
CA ALA A 484 -37.10 12.62 -15.43
C ALA A 484 -36.02 13.64 -15.82
N LEU A 485 -35.89 13.93 -17.12
CA LEU A 485 -34.96 14.95 -17.61
C LEU A 485 -35.33 16.36 -17.11
N ALA A 486 -36.61 16.72 -17.12
CA ALA A 486 -37.08 17.99 -16.59
C ALA A 486 -36.82 18.11 -15.07
N ALA A 487 -37.11 17.05 -14.31
CA ALA A 487 -36.82 16.99 -12.87
C ALA A 487 -35.31 17.10 -12.57
N ALA A 488 -34.46 16.42 -13.35
CA ALA A 488 -33.02 16.51 -13.21
C ALA A 488 -32.49 17.93 -13.51
N ARG A 489 -33.00 18.61 -14.55
CA ARG A 489 -32.63 20.00 -14.85
C ARG A 489 -33.09 20.97 -13.75
N GLN A 490 -34.30 20.79 -13.21
CA GLN A 490 -34.76 21.56 -12.06
C GLN A 490 -33.85 21.33 -10.85
N ARG A 491 -33.52 20.07 -10.55
CA ARG A 491 -32.63 19.70 -9.45
C ARG A 491 -31.25 20.33 -9.60
N ARG A 492 -30.70 20.38 -10.82
CA ARG A 492 -29.45 21.07 -11.11
C ARG A 492 -29.53 22.54 -10.71
N SER A 493 -30.61 23.24 -11.06
CA SER A 493 -30.80 24.65 -10.67
C SER A 493 -30.86 24.84 -9.16
N GLU A 494 -31.52 23.93 -8.44
CA GLU A 494 -31.56 23.95 -6.97
C GLU A 494 -30.17 23.75 -6.34
N LEU A 495 -29.40 22.77 -6.84
CA LEU A 495 -28.05 22.48 -6.37
C LEU A 495 -27.07 23.60 -6.73
N ALA A 496 -27.25 24.27 -7.87
CA ALA A 496 -26.45 25.43 -8.25
C ALA A 496 -26.63 26.60 -7.27
N VAL A 497 -27.85 26.83 -6.76
CA VAL A 497 -28.11 27.82 -5.70
C VAL A 497 -27.39 27.46 -4.40
N GLN A 498 -27.16 26.17 -4.14
CA GLN A 498 -26.38 25.66 -3.01
C GLN A 498 -24.86 25.65 -3.27
N GLY A 499 -24.42 26.13 -4.44
CA GLY A 499 -23.01 26.18 -4.82
C GLY A 499 -22.45 24.86 -5.38
N ILE A 500 -23.30 23.89 -5.71
CA ILE A 500 -22.89 22.59 -6.26
C ILE A 500 -23.11 22.60 -7.78
N ALA A 501 -22.02 22.64 -8.54
CA ALA A 501 -22.04 22.63 -10.00
C ALA A 501 -22.21 21.20 -10.55
N CYS A 502 -23.45 20.82 -10.85
CA CYS A 502 -23.77 19.47 -11.33
C CYS A 502 -23.78 19.36 -12.86
N HIS A 503 -23.05 18.38 -13.38
CA HIS A 503 -23.21 17.93 -14.76
C HIS A 503 -24.43 17.01 -14.86
N LEU A 504 -25.05 16.96 -16.04
CA LEU A 504 -26.16 16.04 -16.32
C LEU A 504 -25.77 15.09 -17.44
N ALA A 505 -26.11 13.81 -17.33
CA ALA A 505 -25.89 12.85 -18.40
C ALA A 505 -27.09 11.91 -18.60
N THR A 506 -27.35 11.61 -19.86
CA THR A 506 -28.28 10.57 -20.34
C THR A 506 -27.48 9.62 -21.25
N ALA A 507 -28.09 8.54 -21.76
CA ALA A 507 -27.41 7.69 -22.74
C ALA A 507 -27.00 8.47 -24.01
N GLY A 508 -27.83 9.42 -24.46
CA GLY A 508 -27.66 10.11 -25.74
C GLY A 508 -26.96 11.48 -25.66
N HIS A 509 -26.91 12.12 -24.49
CA HIS A 509 -26.32 13.46 -24.35
C HIS A 509 -25.81 13.73 -22.93
N ALA A 510 -24.93 14.72 -22.80
CA ALA A 510 -24.51 15.28 -21.53
C ALA A 510 -24.60 16.81 -21.56
N GLU A 511 -24.72 17.42 -20.39
CA GLU A 511 -24.81 18.87 -20.20
C GLU A 511 -23.80 19.33 -19.13
N THR A 512 -23.25 20.52 -19.35
CA THR A 512 -22.46 21.26 -18.36
C THR A 512 -23.35 21.81 -17.23
N PRO A 513 -22.77 22.33 -16.14
CA PRO A 513 -23.53 22.92 -15.04
C PRO A 513 -24.42 24.11 -15.41
N ASP A 514 -24.05 24.86 -16.45
CA ASP A 514 -24.83 25.96 -17.03
C ASP A 514 -25.84 25.52 -18.09
N GLY A 515 -25.99 24.20 -18.32
CA GLY A 515 -26.98 23.64 -19.24
C GLY A 515 -26.58 23.65 -20.71
N GLN A 516 -25.31 23.92 -21.02
CA GLN A 516 -24.82 23.81 -22.39
C GLN A 516 -24.55 22.34 -22.75
N PRO A 517 -24.73 21.95 -24.03
CA PRO A 517 -24.35 20.62 -24.49
C PRO A 517 -22.87 20.34 -24.22
N LEU A 518 -22.58 19.21 -23.58
CA LEU A 518 -21.23 18.72 -23.34
C LEU A 518 -20.96 17.51 -24.26
N PRO A 519 -20.24 17.70 -25.38
CA PRO A 519 -19.89 16.57 -26.23
C PRO A 519 -18.92 15.63 -25.48
N LEU A 520 -19.33 14.36 -25.35
CA LEU A 520 -18.52 13.29 -24.79
C LEU A 520 -18.50 12.10 -25.75
N VAL A 521 -17.33 11.47 -25.85
CA VAL A 521 -17.16 10.18 -26.54
C VAL A 521 -17.76 9.07 -25.67
N GLY A 522 -18.65 8.27 -26.23
CA GLY A 522 -19.33 7.18 -25.54
C GLY A 522 -20.80 7.08 -25.94
N ASP A 523 -21.25 5.88 -26.25
CA ASP A 523 -22.60 5.60 -26.78
C ASP A 523 -23.55 5.12 -25.69
N THR A 524 -23.04 4.97 -24.46
CA THR A 524 -23.79 4.46 -23.31
C THR A 524 -23.75 5.43 -22.14
N LEU A 525 -24.79 5.35 -21.29
CA LEU A 525 -24.83 6.11 -20.04
C LEU A 525 -23.65 5.73 -19.12
N TYR A 526 -23.24 4.45 -19.11
CA TYR A 526 -22.07 3.99 -18.36
C TYR A 526 -20.80 4.74 -18.80
N GLN A 527 -20.50 4.77 -20.10
CA GLN A 527 -19.31 5.43 -20.63
C GLN A 527 -19.32 6.93 -20.33
N ARG A 528 -20.46 7.60 -20.49
CA ARG A 528 -20.59 9.04 -20.17
C ARG A 528 -20.44 9.32 -18.68
N CYS A 529 -21.02 8.48 -17.83
CA CYS A 529 -20.85 8.56 -16.38
C CYS A 529 -19.38 8.38 -15.99
N ALA A 530 -18.73 7.33 -16.48
CA ALA A 530 -17.30 7.07 -16.24
C ALA A 530 -16.43 8.26 -16.69
N ALA A 531 -16.70 8.82 -17.88
CA ALA A 531 -15.99 9.99 -18.38
C ALA A 531 -16.14 11.21 -17.45
N LEU A 532 -17.33 11.44 -16.89
CA LEU A 532 -17.58 12.55 -15.96
C LEU A 532 -16.94 12.30 -14.58
N LEU A 533 -16.99 11.06 -14.06
CA LEU A 533 -16.34 10.70 -12.80
C LEU A 533 -14.81 10.86 -12.85
N CYS A 534 -14.20 10.82 -14.04
CA CYS A 534 -12.76 11.04 -14.17
C CYS A 534 -12.34 12.51 -14.19
N ARG A 535 -13.27 13.46 -14.35
CA ARG A 535 -12.98 14.89 -14.57
C ARG A 535 -12.95 15.69 -13.28
N ARG A 536 -11.84 16.40 -13.03
CA ARG A 536 -11.63 17.18 -11.79
C ARG A 536 -12.58 18.36 -11.62
N GLU A 537 -13.15 18.86 -12.70
CA GLU A 537 -14.13 19.95 -12.69
C GLU A 537 -15.55 19.51 -12.29
N VAL A 538 -15.82 18.20 -12.24
CA VAL A 538 -17.15 17.68 -11.90
C VAL A 538 -17.32 17.68 -10.38
N ALA A 539 -18.16 18.59 -9.88
CA ALA A 539 -18.50 18.69 -8.45
C ALA A 539 -19.76 17.91 -8.06
N GLY A 540 -20.61 17.60 -9.02
CA GLY A 540 -21.79 16.75 -8.87
C GLY A 540 -22.27 16.21 -10.21
N LEU A 541 -23.07 15.15 -10.17
CA LEU A 541 -23.52 14.40 -11.34
C LEU A 541 -24.99 14.00 -11.20
N LEU A 542 -25.80 14.36 -12.18
CA LEU A 542 -27.19 13.93 -12.30
C LEU A 542 -27.31 12.98 -13.49
N LEU A 543 -27.77 11.77 -13.26
CA LEU A 543 -27.93 10.76 -14.31
C LEU A 543 -29.41 10.59 -14.61
N VAL A 544 -29.77 10.54 -15.88
CA VAL A 544 -31.13 10.22 -16.33
C VAL A 544 -31.09 8.92 -17.12
N VAL A 545 -31.91 7.96 -16.70
CA VAL A 545 -32.01 6.63 -17.27
C VAL A 545 -33.46 6.28 -17.53
N SER A 546 -33.75 5.63 -18.66
CA SER A 546 -35.13 5.23 -18.94
C SER A 546 -35.58 4.12 -17.99
N ALA A 547 -36.89 4.03 -17.76
CA ALA A 547 -37.48 2.97 -16.94
C ALA A 547 -37.17 1.56 -17.50
N GLU A 548 -37.03 1.44 -18.83
CA GLU A 548 -36.66 0.19 -19.50
C GLU A 548 -35.19 -0.18 -19.27
N GLN A 549 -34.30 0.80 -19.24
CA GLN A 549 -32.86 0.59 -19.04
C GLN A 549 -32.49 0.40 -17.57
N TRP A 550 -33.27 0.95 -16.64
CA TRP A 550 -32.98 0.93 -15.21
C TRP A 550 -32.67 -0.47 -14.63
N PRO A 551 -33.47 -1.52 -14.90
CA PRO A 551 -33.20 -2.87 -14.36
C PRO A 551 -31.88 -3.48 -14.83
N GLN A 552 -31.34 -3.01 -15.96
CA GLN A 552 -30.13 -3.52 -16.59
C GLN A 552 -28.94 -2.57 -16.45
N ALA A 553 -29.13 -1.41 -15.83
CA ALA A 553 -28.12 -0.38 -15.75
C ALA A 553 -26.96 -0.84 -14.85
N VAL A 554 -25.74 -0.65 -15.33
CA VAL A 554 -24.51 -0.78 -14.56
C VAL A 554 -23.95 0.63 -14.36
N TRP A 555 -23.43 0.91 -13.17
CA TRP A 555 -22.94 2.23 -12.80
C TRP A 555 -21.44 2.16 -12.50
N PRO A 556 -20.64 3.11 -13.01
CA PRO A 556 -19.22 3.18 -12.69
C PRO A 556 -18.94 3.85 -11.33
N ALA A 557 -19.97 4.41 -10.68
CA ALA A 557 -19.89 4.98 -9.33
C ALA A 557 -20.28 3.95 -8.27
N ASP A 558 -19.72 4.08 -7.07
CA ASP A 558 -19.94 3.15 -5.95
C ASP A 558 -21.33 3.28 -5.29
N ARG A 559 -21.98 4.43 -5.42
CA ARG A 559 -23.33 4.69 -4.94
C ARG A 559 -23.99 5.89 -5.62
N ALA A 560 -25.30 6.00 -5.47
CA ALA A 560 -26.06 7.22 -5.66
C ALA A 560 -26.57 7.74 -4.31
N ASP A 561 -26.51 9.05 -4.09
CA ASP A 561 -27.07 9.69 -2.91
C ASP A 561 -28.61 9.72 -2.94
N ARG A 562 -29.18 9.68 -4.15
CA ARG A 562 -30.63 9.67 -4.36
C ARG A 562 -31.02 8.99 -5.66
N VAL A 563 -32.13 8.25 -5.64
CA VAL A 563 -32.79 7.72 -6.85
C VAL A 563 -34.24 8.22 -6.85
N GLN A 564 -34.67 8.88 -7.91
CA GLN A 564 -36.03 9.40 -8.08
C GLN A 564 -36.69 8.76 -9.31
N PHE A 565 -37.84 8.12 -9.11
CA PHE A 565 -38.68 7.65 -10.21
C PHE A 565 -39.63 8.76 -10.62
N CYS A 566 -39.61 9.11 -11.91
CA CYS A 566 -40.48 10.09 -12.53
C CYS A 566 -41.48 9.37 -13.43
N PRO A 567 -42.77 9.78 -13.38
CA PRO A 567 -43.84 9.13 -14.14
C PRO A 567 -43.71 9.29 -15.65
#